data_AF-V7DAC6-F1
#
_entry.id   AF-V7DAC6-F1
#
_cell.length_a   1.000
_cell.length_b   1.000
_cell.length_c   1.000
_cell.angle_alpha   90.00
_cell.angle_beta   90.00
_cell.angle_gamma   90.00
#
_symmetry.space_group_name_H-M   'P 1'
#
loop_
_entity.id
_entity.type
_entity.pdbx_description
1 polymer ?
#
loop_
_entity_poly.entity_id
_entity_poly.type
_entity_poly.pdbx_seq_one_letter_code
_entity_poly.pdbx_strand_id
1 'polypeptide(L)'
;MLTSPAPGLLASFQEHYDDLLQFLTRRMSDRQRAADVAQETYLKLVNIDQQAVPVLHARSFIFRVAGNLAIDALRREQRIAASHDDSERAG
;
A
#
# COMPACT_ATOMS: atom_id res chain seq x y z
N MET A 1 22.43 14.20 -3.93
CA MET A 1 22.51 12.72 -4.09
C MET A 1 21.12 12.24 -4.48
N LEU A 2 20.95 11.75 -5.70
CA LEU A 2 19.72 11.05 -6.08
C LEU A 2 19.82 9.65 -5.45
N THR A 3 18.97 9.37 -4.48
CA THR A 3 18.76 8.01 -3.97
C THR A 3 18.37 7.15 -5.17
N SER A 4 19.27 6.25 -5.59
CA SER A 4 18.98 5.32 -6.68
C SER A 4 17.99 4.30 -6.12
N PRO A 5 16.79 4.14 -6.71
CA PRO A 5 15.82 3.23 -6.16
C PRO A 5 16.41 1.82 -6.12
N ALA A 6 16.22 1.17 -4.98
CA ALA A 6 16.52 -0.23 -4.73
C ALA A 6 16.19 -1.14 -5.93
N PRO A 7 17.20 -1.60 -6.71
CA PRO A 7 16.93 -2.40 -7.91
C PRO A 7 16.15 -3.67 -7.57
N GLY A 8 16.39 -4.26 -6.39
CA GLY A 8 15.75 -5.50 -5.95
C GLY A 8 14.30 -5.36 -5.45
N LEU A 9 13.95 -4.25 -4.79
CA LEU A 9 12.58 -4.06 -4.29
C LEU A 9 11.61 -3.72 -5.41
N LEU A 10 12.01 -2.84 -6.33
CA LEU A 10 11.17 -2.49 -7.46
C LEU A 10 11.02 -3.64 -8.44
N ALA A 11 12.09 -4.40 -8.71
CA ALA A 11 12.00 -5.60 -9.53
C ALA A 11 11.07 -6.65 -8.89
N SER A 12 11.21 -6.92 -7.59
CA SER A 12 10.33 -7.86 -6.89
C SER A 12 8.88 -7.37 -6.82
N PHE A 13 8.66 -6.06 -6.72
CA PHE A 13 7.31 -5.48 -6.81
C PHE A 13 6.69 -5.73 -8.19
N GLN A 14 7.44 -5.48 -9.27
CA GLN A 14 6.97 -5.70 -10.64
C GLN A 14 6.68 -7.18 -10.90
N GLU A 15 7.57 -8.06 -10.46
CA GLU A 15 7.43 -9.52 -10.59
C GLU A 15 6.17 -10.04 -9.88
N HIS A 16 5.80 -9.46 -8.74
CA HIS A 16 4.69 -9.92 -7.92
C HIS A 16 3.47 -8.98 -7.95
N TYR A 17 3.38 -8.08 -8.93
CA TYR A 17 2.32 -7.07 -8.97
C TYR A 17 0.92 -7.70 -9.01
N ASP A 18 0.70 -8.72 -9.82
CA ASP A 18 -0.60 -9.37 -9.96
C ASP A 18 -1.03 -10.08 -8.66
N ASP A 19 -0.11 -10.81 -8.02
CA ASP A 19 -0.33 -11.43 -6.71
C ASP A 19 -0.67 -10.38 -5.64
N LEU A 20 0.06 -9.26 -5.64
CA LEU A 20 -0.12 -8.16 -4.71
C LEU A 20 -1.48 -7.50 -4.91
N LEU A 21 -1.85 -7.22 -6.16
CA LEU A 21 -3.14 -6.63 -6.51
C LEU A 21 -4.29 -7.58 -6.14
N GLN A 22 -4.13 -8.88 -6.38
CA GLN A 22 -5.12 -9.89 -5.98
C GLN A 22 -5.27 -9.98 -4.46
N PHE A 23 -4.16 -9.94 -3.72
CA PHE A 23 -4.14 -9.88 -2.26
C PHE A 23 -4.87 -8.64 -1.72
N LEU A 24 -4.55 -7.46 -2.26
CA LEU A 24 -5.19 -6.20 -1.87
C LEU A 24 -6.68 -6.17 -2.23
N THR A 25 -7.04 -6.65 -3.42
CA THR A 25 -8.44 -6.73 -3.87
C THR A 25 -9.27 -7.60 -2.93
N ARG A 26 -8.75 -8.76 -2.51
CA ARG A 26 -9.44 -9.63 -1.53
C ARG A 26 -9.63 -8.95 -0.17
N ARG A 27 -8.65 -8.14 0.25
CA ARG A 27 -8.70 -7.44 1.54
C ARG A 27 -9.66 -6.25 1.53
N MET A 28 -9.74 -5.54 0.41
CA MET A 28 -10.49 -4.28 0.30
C MET A 28 -11.87 -4.46 -0.36
N SER A 29 -12.13 -5.62 -0.97
CA SER A 29 -13.31 -5.92 -1.80
C SER A 29 -13.54 -4.91 -2.94
N ASP A 30 -12.50 -4.20 -3.34
CA ASP A 30 -12.53 -3.16 -4.37
C ASP A 30 -11.20 -3.17 -5.12
N ARG A 31 -11.26 -3.45 -6.43
CA ARG A 31 -10.07 -3.55 -7.28
C ARG A 31 -9.45 -2.19 -7.57
N GLN A 32 -10.26 -1.14 -7.70
CA GLN A 32 -9.76 0.21 -7.99
C GLN A 32 -8.97 0.73 -6.79
N ARG A 33 -9.55 0.62 -5.60
CA ARG A 33 -8.86 1.01 -4.35
C ARG A 33 -7.62 0.17 -4.09
N ALA A 34 -7.67 -1.12 -4.44
CA ALA A 34 -6.49 -1.98 -4.36
C ALA A 34 -5.36 -1.50 -5.29
N ALA A 35 -5.68 -1.02 -6.50
CA ALA A 35 -4.71 -0.45 -7.42
C ALA A 35 -4.09 0.85 -6.87
N ASP A 36 -4.90 1.72 -6.24
CA ASP A 36 -4.41 2.94 -5.58
C ASP A 36 -3.42 2.63 -4.45
N VAL A 37 -3.73 1.64 -3.60
CA VAL A 37 -2.81 1.18 -2.54
C VAL A 37 -1.55 0.54 -3.11
N ALA A 38 -1.65 -0.20 -4.21
CA ALA A 38 -0.47 -0.75 -4.89
C ALA A 38 0.43 0.37 -5.44
N GLN A 39 -0.16 1.44 -5.98
CA GLN A 39 0.58 2.61 -6.42
C GLN A 39 1.27 3.34 -5.25
N GLU A 40 0.56 3.54 -4.13
CA GLU A 40 1.18 4.13 -2.93
C GLU A 40 2.33 3.25 -2.41
N THR A 41 2.16 1.93 -2.45
CA THR A 41 3.22 0.98 -2.10
C THR A 41 4.45 1.21 -2.97
N TYR A 42 4.28 1.28 -4.29
CA TYR A 42 5.38 1.56 -5.22
C TYR A 42 6.11 2.87 -4.87
N LEU A 43 5.36 3.95 -4.62
CA LEU A 43 5.94 5.24 -4.23
C LEU A 43 6.73 5.15 -2.92
N LYS A 44 6.27 4.38 -1.93
CA LYS A 44 7.05 4.14 -0.71
C LYS A 44 8.32 3.34 -1.00
N LEU A 45 8.27 2.32 -1.84
CA LEU A 45 9.44 1.51 -2.19
C LEU A 45 10.52 2.33 -2.92
N VAL A 46 10.13 3.25 -3.81
CA VAL A 46 11.06 4.16 -4.50
C VAL A 46 11.85 5.04 -3.51
N ASN A 47 11.23 5.40 -2.39
CA ASN A 47 11.82 6.28 -1.38
C ASN A 47 12.58 5.53 -0.26
N ILE A 48 12.62 4.19 -0.29
CA ILE A 48 13.34 3.42 0.72
C ILE A 48 14.84 3.44 0.42
N ASP A 49 15.61 3.91 1.40
CA ASP A 49 17.06 3.72 1.43
C ASP A 49 17.40 2.32 1.95
N GLN A 50 17.88 1.46 1.07
CA GLN A 50 18.28 0.10 1.41
C GLN A 50 19.56 0.03 2.25
N GLN A 51 20.39 1.07 2.27
CA GLN A 51 21.56 1.10 3.16
C GLN A 51 21.13 1.27 4.62
N ALA A 52 20.01 1.94 4.85
CA ALA A 52 19.42 2.11 6.18
C ALA A 52 18.55 0.92 6.62
N VAL A 53 17.94 0.19 5.67
CA VAL A 53 17.03 -0.93 5.95
C VAL A 53 17.47 -2.17 5.16
N PRO A 54 18.22 -3.10 5.78
CA PRO A 54 18.56 -4.36 5.14
C PRO A 54 17.31 -5.23 4.98
N VAL A 55 16.83 -5.37 3.74
CA VAL A 55 15.70 -6.22 3.40
C VAL A 55 16.19 -7.60 2.94
N LEU A 56 16.01 -8.61 3.78
CA LEU A 56 16.36 -10.01 3.46
C LEU A 56 15.37 -10.69 2.51
N HIS A 57 14.08 -10.35 2.61
CA HIS A 57 13.00 -10.97 1.83
C HIS A 57 12.09 -9.90 1.20
N ALA A 58 12.40 -9.52 -0.04
CA ALA A 58 11.73 -8.43 -0.76
C ALA A 58 10.21 -8.63 -0.85
N ARG A 59 9.74 -9.79 -1.33
CA ARG A 59 8.31 -10.09 -1.46
C ARG A 59 7.55 -9.92 -0.13
N SER A 60 8.03 -10.56 0.94
CA SER A 60 7.39 -10.49 2.26
C SER A 60 7.35 -9.05 2.81
N PHE A 61 8.42 -8.30 2.59
CA PHE A 61 8.49 -6.89 2.96
C PHE A 61 7.46 -6.04 2.20
N ILE A 62 7.38 -6.20 0.88
CA ILE A 62 6.42 -5.48 0.01
C ILE A 62 4.98 -5.76 0.44
N PHE A 63 4.63 -7.03 0.64
CA PHE A 63 3.28 -7.43 1.05
C PHE A 63 2.91 -6.89 2.44
N ARG A 64 3.90 -6.78 3.34
CA ARG A 64 3.70 -6.15 4.65
C ARG A 64 3.43 -4.65 4.52
N VAL A 65 4.23 -3.93 3.71
CA VAL A 65 4.03 -2.49 3.48
C VAL A 65 2.64 -2.23 2.88
N ALA A 66 2.29 -2.96 1.82
CA ALA A 66 0.99 -2.83 1.17
C ALA A 66 -0.18 -3.22 2.09
N GLY A 67 -0.01 -4.28 2.89
CA GLY A 67 -1.02 -4.72 3.86
C GLY A 67 -1.30 -3.66 4.93
N ASN A 68 -0.25 -2.98 5.41
CA ASN A 68 -0.40 -1.88 6.36
C ASN A 68 -1.15 -0.68 5.73
N LEU A 69 -0.76 -0.31 4.52
CA LEU A 69 -1.43 0.77 3.76
C LEU A 69 -2.92 0.47 3.54
N ALA A 70 -3.26 -0.76 3.17
CA ALA A 70 -4.66 -1.17 3.00
C ALA A 70 -5.47 -1.03 4.30
N ILE A 71 -4.90 -1.39 5.45
CA ILE A 71 -5.56 -1.21 6.75
C ILE A 71 -5.80 0.27 7.03
N ASP A 72 -4.81 1.12 6.79
CA ASP A 72 -4.91 2.55 7.06
C ASP A 72 -5.94 3.23 6.14
N ALA A 73 -5.99 2.84 4.86
CA ALA A 73 -7.01 3.28 3.92
C ALA A 73 -8.43 2.89 4.37
N LEU A 74 -8.65 1.61 4.72
CA LEU A 74 -9.94 1.13 5.22
C LEU A 74 -10.38 1.86 6.49
N ARG A 75 -9.46 2.10 7.43
CA ARG A 75 -9.75 2.85 8.65
C ARG A 75 -10.10 4.31 8.37
N ARG A 76 -9.47 4.93 7.36
CA ARG A 76 -9.75 6.31 6.96
C ARG A 76 -11.16 6.44 6.41
N GLU A 77 -11.58 5.51 5.56
CA GLU A 77 -12.92 5.47 4.99
C GLU A 77 -13.99 5.30 6.07
N GLN A 78 -13.78 4.38 7.01
CA GLN A 78 -14.70 4.20 8.14
C GLN A 78 -14.90 5.49 8.94
N ARG A 79 -13.83 6.27 9.17
CA ARG A 79 -13.93 7.57 9.85
C ARG A 79 -14.69 8.61 9.02
N ILE A 80 -14.46 8.66 7.72
CA ILE A 80 -15.16 9.59 6.83
C ILE A 80 -16.66 9.25 6.79
N ALA A 81 -17.00 7.98 6.64
CA ALA A 81 -18.39 7.52 6.67
C ALA A 81 -19.08 7.85 7.99
N ALA A 82 -18.42 7.61 9.13
CA ALA A 82 -18.96 7.96 10.45
C ALA A 82 -19.20 9.48 10.61
N SER A 83 -18.27 10.33 10.14
CA SER A 83 -18.43 11.79 10.21
C SER A 83 -19.54 12.35 9.31
N HIS A 84 -19.90 11.63 8.24
CA HIS A 84 -20.99 12.03 7.35
C HIS A 84 -22.36 11.78 7.99
N ASP A 85 -22.54 10.62 8.65
CA ASP A 85 -23.78 10.27 9.37
C ASP A 85 -24.07 11.25 10.52
N ASP A 86 -23.04 11.73 11.24
CA ASP A 86 -23.22 12.75 12.29
C ASP A 86 -23.66 14.12 11.73
N SER A 87 -23.26 14.46 10.51
CA SER A 87 -23.62 15.73 9.87
C SER A 87 -25.04 15.70 9.29
N GLU A 88 -25.50 14.57 8.76
CA GLU A 88 -26.87 14.40 8.25
C GLU A 88 -27.92 14.29 9.37
N ARG A 89 -27.55 13.80 10.56
CA ARG A 89 -28.46 13.73 11.72
C ARG A 89 -28.63 15.04 12.47
N ALA A 90 -27.71 15.99 12.27
CA ALA A 90 -27.70 17.28 12.95
C ALA A 90 -28.28 18.44 12.10
N GLY A 91 -28.73 18.17 10.87
CA GLY A 91 -29.44 19.10 9.99
C GLY A 91 -30.92 18.79 9.87
#